data_AF-A0A968HTE3-F1
#
_entry.id   AF-A0A968HTE3-F1
#
_cell.length_a   1.000
_cell.length_b   1.000
_cell.length_c   1.000
_cell.angle_alpha   90.00
_cell.angle_beta   90.00
_cell.angle_gamma   90.00
#
_symmetry.space_group_name_H-M   'P 1'
#
loop_
_entity.id
_entity.type
_entity.pdbx_description
1 polymer ?
#
loop_
_entity_poly.entity_id
_entity_poly.type
_entity_poly.pdbx_seq_one_letter_code
_entity_poly.pdbx_strand_id
1 'polypeptide(L)' 'MSELKTDLNQVIIFAKVVETRSFTAAGRALGLPKSTVSRKVAHLEERLGVRLLQRTTRKLSLTEVGAAFL' A
#
# COMPACT_ATOMS: atom_id res chain seq x y z
N MET A 1 -14.95 -13.55 13.37
CA MET A 1 -13.54 -14.01 13.25
C MET A 1 -12.92 -13.70 11.86
N SER A 2 -13.20 -12.54 11.26
CA SER A 2 -12.67 -12.14 9.93
C SER A 2 -11.75 -10.91 9.97
N GLU A 3 -11.49 -10.35 11.15
CA GLU A 3 -10.85 -9.04 11.29
C GLU A 3 -9.31 -9.12 11.17
N LEU A 4 -8.67 -10.15 11.72
CA LEU A 4 -7.19 -10.25 11.75
C LEU A 4 -6.54 -10.56 10.39
N LYS A 5 -7.27 -11.18 9.45
CA LYS A 5 -6.75 -11.51 8.10
C LYS A 5 -6.64 -10.26 7.21
N THR A 6 -7.38 -9.20 7.51
CA THR A 6 -7.43 -8.01 6.66
C THR A 6 -6.21 -7.11 6.87
N ASP A 7 -5.69 -7.06 8.10
CA ASP A 7 -4.53 -6.27 8.52
C ASP A 7 -3.23 -6.70 7.86
N LEU A 8 -2.87 -7.99 8.00
CA LEU A 8 -1.62 -8.51 7.45
C LEU A 8 -1.56 -8.36 5.92
N ASN A 9 -2.71 -8.51 5.26
CA ASN A 9 -2.82 -8.30 3.82
C ASN A 9 -2.56 -6.84 3.42
N GLN A 10 -2.94 -5.86 4.24
CA GLN A 10 -2.71 -4.44 3.93
C GLN A 10 -1.22 -4.08 4.03
N VAL A 11 -0.54 -4.55 5.08
CA VAL A 11 0.89 -4.30 5.28
C VAL A 11 1.71 -4.98 4.18
N ILE A 12 1.42 -6.24 3.83
CA ILE A 12 2.09 -6.94 2.72
C ILE A 12 1.89 -6.20 1.39
N ILE A 13 0.67 -5.74 1.12
CA ILE A 13 0.36 -4.98 -0.09
C ILE A 13 1.14 -3.67 -0.12
N PHE A 14 1.20 -2.93 0.99
CA PHE A 14 1.97 -1.71 1.09
C PHE A 14 3.47 -1.95 0.86
N ALA A 15 4.06 -2.93 1.55
CA ALA A 15 5.47 -3.30 1.36
C ALA A 15 5.76 -3.65 -0.11
N LYS A 16 4.86 -4.39 -0.77
CA LYS A 16 5.05 -4.73 -2.18
C LYS A 16 4.94 -3.51 -3.10
N VAL A 17 4.02 -2.59 -2.81
CA VAL A 17 3.88 -1.32 -3.56
C VAL A 17 5.12 -0.46 -3.44
N VAL A 18 5.75 -0.45 -2.25
CA VAL A 18 7.01 0.24 -1.99
C VAL A 18 8.15 -0.41 -2.78
N GLU A 19 8.29 -1.73 -2.71
CA GLU A 19 9.30 -2.50 -3.43
C GLU A 19 9.20 -2.27 -4.95
N THR A 20 7.99 -2.34 -5.51
CA THR A 20 7.77 -2.19 -6.96
C THR A 20 7.63 -0.73 -7.41
N ARG A 21 7.57 0.23 -6.47
CA ARG A 21 7.27 1.66 -6.70
C ARG A 21 6.06 1.91 -7.62
N SER A 22 5.10 0.99 -7.64
CA SER A 22 3.99 1.00 -8.59
C SER A 22 2.85 0.09 -8.14
N PHE A 23 1.65 0.66 -8.05
CA PHE A 23 0.43 -0.11 -7.74
C PHE A 23 0.11 -1.18 -8.78
N THR A 24 0.39 -0.90 -10.06
CA THR A 24 0.15 -1.87 -11.13
C THR A 24 1.11 -3.05 -11.04
N ALA A 25 2.39 -2.78 -10.81
CA ALA A 25 3.40 -3.83 -10.68
C ALA A 25 3.19 -4.67 -9.41
N ALA A 26 2.86 -4.03 -8.28
CA ALA A 26 2.50 -4.74 -7.04
C ALA A 26 1.25 -5.61 -7.21
N GLY A 27 0.22 -5.09 -7.88
CA GLY A 27 -0.98 -5.87 -8.20
C GLY A 27 -0.67 -7.10 -9.04
N ARG A 28 0.15 -6.96 -10.08
CA ARG A 28 0.61 -8.11 -10.88
C ARG A 28 1.39 -9.13 -10.04
N ALA A 29 2.31 -8.66 -9.19
CA ALA A 29 3.12 -9.53 -8.34
C ALA A 29 2.29 -10.28 -7.28
N LEU A 30 1.18 -9.69 -6.83
CA LEU A 30 0.29 -10.28 -5.81
C LEU A 30 -0.95 -10.98 -6.40
N GLY A 31 -1.12 -10.98 -7.72
CA GLY A 31 -2.33 -11.51 -8.36
C GLY A 31 -3.60 -10.70 -8.05
N LEU A 32 -3.45 -9.41 -7.71
CA LEU A 32 -4.55 -8.53 -7.31
C LEU A 32 -4.80 -7.42 -8.35
N PRO A 33 -6.07 -7.01 -8.57
CA PRO A 33 -6.36 -5.83 -9.36
C PRO A 33 -5.72 -4.57 -8.74
N LYS A 34 -5.22 -3.67 -9.60
CA LYS A 34 -4.67 -2.36 -9.18
C LYS A 34 -5.62 -1.58 -8.27
N SER A 35 -6.92 -1.62 -8.56
CA SER A 35 -7.96 -0.96 -7.75
C SER A 35 -8.02 -1.50 -6.33
N THR A 36 -7.92 -2.83 -6.17
CA THR A 36 -7.87 -3.50 -4.86
C THR A 36 -6.62 -3.11 -4.07
N VAL A 37 -5.46 -3.13 -4.72
CA VAL A 37 -4.18 -2.70 -4.11
C VAL A 37 -4.27 -1.25 -3.65
N SER A 38 -4.70 -0.35 -4.53
CA SER A 38 -4.83 1.07 -4.21
C SER A 38 -5.81 1.32 -3.06
N ARG A 39 -6.95 0.61 -3.03
CA ARG A 39 -7.96 0.74 -1.97
C ARG A 39 -7.43 0.24 -0.63
N LYS A 40 -6.73 -0.90 -0.62
CA LYS A 40 -6.15 -1.45 0.62
C LYS A 40 -5.06 -0.57 1.21
N VAL A 41 -4.22 0.05 0.37
CA VAL A 41 -3.23 1.03 0.83
C VAL A 41 -3.91 2.30 1.35
N ALA A 42 -4.92 2.82 0.64
CA ALA A 42 -5.66 4.00 1.11
C ALA A 42 -6.34 3.73 2.46
N HIS A 43 -6.91 2.55 2.65
CA HIS A 43 -7.54 2.19 3.92
C HIS A 43 -6.52 2.01 5.06
N LEU A 44 -5.31 1.52 4.76
CA LEU A 44 -4.21 1.48 5.71
C LEU A 44 -3.82 2.91 6.14
N GLU A 45 -3.66 3.81 5.19
CA GLU A 45 -3.38 5.23 5.44
C GLU A 45 -4.48 5.91 6.27
N GLU A 46 -5.76 5.66 5.95
CA GLU A 46 -6.93 6.15 6.71
C GLU A 46 -6.91 5.66 8.15
N ARG A 47 -6.64 4.37 8.37
CA ARG A 47 -6.61 3.77 9.71
C ARG A 47 -5.47 4.29 10.56
N LEU A 48 -4.32 4.56 9.95
CA LEU A 48 -3.18 5.14 10.65
C LEU A 48 -3.30 6.67 10.78
N GLY A 49 -4.24 7.31 10.08
CA GLY A 49 -4.40 8.76 10.06
C GLY A 49 -3.24 9.50 9.39
N VAL A 50 -2.41 8.80 8.62
CA VAL A 50 -1.18 9.33 8.01
C VAL A 50 -1.06 8.88 6.55
N ARG A 51 -0.37 9.67 5.74
CA ARG A 51 -0.01 9.25 4.37
C ARG A 51 1.35 8.55 4.40
N LEU A 52 1.38 7.31 3.92
CA LEU A 52 2.61 6.51 3.80
C LEU A 52 3.24 6.69 2.41
N LEU A 53 2.44 7.02 1.40
CA LEU A 53 2.90 7.22 0.02
C LEU A 53 2.55 8.61 -0.51
N GLN A 54 3.51 9.21 -1.19
CA GLN A 54 3.31 10.41 -1.98
C GLN A 54 3.08 10.04 -3.45
N ARG A 55 1.84 10.24 -3.91
CA ARG A 55 1.44 10.02 -5.30
C ARG A 55 1.64 11.32 -6.08
N THR A 56 2.65 11.39 -6.93
CA THR A 56 2.70 12.40 -7.99
C THR A 56 2.26 11.77 -9.30
N THR A 57 1.84 12.57 -10.27
CA THR A 57 1.41 12.07 -11.59
C THR A 57 2.50 11.32 -12.34
N ARG A 58 3.77 11.46 -11.95
CA ARG A 58 4.93 10.84 -12.60
C ARG A 58 5.68 9.82 -11.74
N LYS A 59 5.57 9.89 -10.41
CA LYS A 59 6.32 9.01 -9.49
C LYS A 59 5.52 8.72 -8.22
N LEU A 60 5.65 7.46 -7.77
CA LEU A 60 5.27 7.03 -6.43
C LEU A 60 6.52 7.07 -5.54
N SER A 61 6.46 7.81 -4.44
CA SER A 61 7.54 7.90 -3.46
C SER A 61 7.01 7.59 -2.06
N LEU A 62 7.86 7.07 -1.18
CA LEU A 62 7.51 6.99 0.25
C LEU A 62 7.57 8.36 0.89
N THR A 63 6.68 8.58 1.86
CA THR A 63 6.85 9.66 2.84
C THR A 63 7.85 9.23 3.92
N GLU A 64 8.31 10.17 4.73
CA GLU A 64 9.15 9.87 5.91
C GLU A 64 8.46 8.88 6.86
N VAL A 65 7.17 9.09 7.13
CA VAL A 65 6.34 8.20 7.94
C VAL A 65 6.21 6.82 7.29
N GLY A 66 6.03 6.76 5.97
CA GLY A 66 6.00 5.50 5.23
C GLY A 66 7.32 4.72 5.31
N ALA A 67 8.45 5.42 5.31
CA ALA A 67 9.77 4.81 5.47
C ALA A 67 10.01 4.29 6.88
N ALA A 68 9.50 4.97 7.91
CA ALA A 68 9.58 4.55 9.30
C ALA A 68 8.58 3.42 9.66
N PHE A 69 7.55 3.21 8.84
CA PHE A 69 6.53 2.17 9.05
C PHE A 69 6.98 0.76 8.59
N LEU A 70 7.99 0.66 7.71
CA LEU A 70 8.55 -0.60 7.21
C LEU A 70 9.65 -1.12 8.14
#